data_AF-A4ENH9-F1
#
_entry.id   AF-A4ENH9-F1
#
_cell.length_a   1.000
_cell.length_b   1.000
_cell.length_c   1.000
_cell.angle_alpha   90.00
_cell.angle_beta   90.00
_cell.angle_gamma   90.00
#
_symmetry.space_group_name_H-M   'P 1'
#
loop_
_entity.id
_entity.type
_entity.pdbx_description
1 polymer ?
#
loop_
_entity_poly.entity_id
_entity_poly.type
_entity_poly.pdbx_seq_one_letter_code
_entity_poly.pdbx_strand_id
1 'polypeptide(L)'
;MQLHKGATSTGRALCDAARTNCNPDPYNDLTPPHFDYWPVRMTGLRRAAIFEAWTLILLFGVAMPLKYWAGIAQATSVMGPIHGLMFMVFVWFVIRSWAEGIIDIFGTLRLLIGASIPGAGFINERWLRSQYEEGERDAL
;
A
#
# COMPACT_ATOMS: atom_id res chain seq x y z
N MET A 1 72.70 -13.21 18.00
CA MET A 1 72.23 -13.83 16.75
C MET A 1 70.81 -13.34 16.53
N GLN A 2 70.63 -12.42 15.58
CA GLN A 2 69.33 -11.89 15.12
C GLN A 2 68.41 -13.03 14.69
N LEU A 3 67.08 -12.89 14.82
CA LEU A 3 66.10 -13.33 13.80
C LEU A 3 64.65 -12.88 14.18
N HIS A 4 64.16 -11.93 13.38
CA HIS A 4 62.76 -11.62 12.99
C HIS A 4 61.76 -11.12 14.06
N LYS A 5 61.42 -9.82 14.12
CA LYS A 5 60.57 -9.02 13.18
C LYS A 5 59.23 -9.68 12.85
N GLY A 6 58.13 -9.02 13.25
CA GLY A 6 56.84 -9.17 12.58
C GLY A 6 55.60 -9.26 13.48
N ALA A 7 55.43 -8.37 14.46
CA ALA A 7 54.09 -8.08 14.98
C ALA A 7 53.33 -7.32 13.88
N THR A 8 52.84 -8.08 12.89
CA THR A 8 52.08 -7.56 11.76
C THR A 8 50.84 -6.86 12.29
N SER A 9 50.75 -5.57 11.96
CA SER A 9 49.63 -4.64 12.16
C SER A 9 48.27 -5.13 11.63
N THR A 10 48.22 -6.33 11.05
CA THR A 10 47.04 -6.95 10.45
C THR A 10 46.02 -7.44 11.49
N GLY A 11 46.44 -7.79 12.70
CA GLY A 11 45.53 -8.32 13.73
C GLY A 11 44.54 -7.29 14.31
N ARG A 12 44.80 -5.98 14.12
CA ARG A 12 43.92 -4.90 14.59
C ARG A 12 42.98 -4.38 13.52
N ALA A 13 43.32 -4.56 12.23
CA ALA A 13 42.46 -4.20 11.10
C ALA A 13 41.31 -5.20 10.86
N LEU A 14 41.48 -6.47 11.25
CA LEU A 14 40.45 -7.50 11.10
C LEU A 14 39.33 -7.41 12.16
N CYS A 15 39.60 -6.85 13.34
CA CYS A 15 38.56 -6.62 14.36
C CYS A 15 37.73 -5.34 14.13
N ASP A 16 38.24 -4.35 13.37
CA ASP A 16 37.47 -3.16 13.02
C ASP A 16 36.46 -3.40 11.87
N ALA A 17 36.63 -4.49 11.12
CA ALA A 17 35.61 -4.98 10.17
C ALA A 17 34.38 -5.59 10.89
N ALA A 18 34.46 -5.88 12.19
CA ALA A 18 33.35 -6.41 12.98
C ALA A 18 32.28 -5.36 13.37
N ARG A 19 32.32 -4.14 12.80
CA ARG A 19 31.38 -3.06 13.16
C ARG A 19 30.50 -2.53 12.04
N THR A 20 30.54 -3.11 10.84
CA THR A 20 29.62 -2.76 9.74
C THR A 20 29.19 -4.02 8.99
N ASN A 21 28.16 -4.68 9.53
CA ASN A 21 27.25 -5.62 8.87
C ASN A 21 27.80 -6.38 7.65
N CYS A 22 28.58 -7.44 7.88
CA CYS A 22 28.55 -8.57 6.97
C CYS A 22 27.26 -9.36 7.24
N ASN A 23 26.15 -8.94 6.63
CA ASN A 23 25.02 -9.84 6.40
C ASN A 23 25.32 -10.59 5.09
N PRO A 24 25.65 -11.90 5.11
CA PRO A 24 25.71 -12.68 3.89
C PRO A 24 24.26 -13.00 3.48
N ASP A 25 23.58 -12.04 2.86
CA ASP A 25 22.35 -12.34 2.14
C ASP A 25 22.74 -12.87 0.75
N PRO A 26 22.52 -14.17 0.46
CA PRO A 26 22.86 -14.78 -0.83
C PRO A 26 21.94 -14.32 -1.97
N TYR A 27 21.01 -13.39 -1.72
CA TYR A 27 19.98 -12.97 -2.68
C TYR A 27 20.23 -11.59 -3.32
N ASN A 28 21.25 -10.84 -2.90
CA ASN A 28 21.50 -9.47 -3.39
C ASN A 28 22.17 -9.37 -4.77
N ASP A 29 22.51 -10.50 -5.41
CA ASP A 29 23.12 -10.54 -6.75
C ASP A 29 22.15 -10.97 -7.87
N LEU A 30 20.87 -11.19 -7.54
CA LEU A 30 19.81 -11.51 -8.50
C LEU A 30 18.89 -10.32 -8.77
N THR A 31 19.37 -9.09 -8.61
CA THR A 31 18.57 -7.90 -8.94
C THR A 31 18.43 -7.80 -10.46
N PRO A 32 17.24 -8.05 -11.05
CA PRO A 32 17.02 -7.73 -12.45
C PRO A 32 17.21 -6.21 -12.64
N PRO A 33 17.58 -5.75 -13.86
CA PRO A 33 17.76 -4.32 -14.13
C PRO A 33 16.55 -3.57 -13.61
N HIS A 34 16.77 -2.49 -12.84
CA HIS A 34 15.77 -1.57 -12.32
C HIS A 34 14.67 -1.35 -13.36
N PHE A 35 13.62 -2.12 -13.24
CA PHE A 35 12.44 -1.97 -14.04
C PHE A 35 11.47 -1.39 -13.06
N ASP A 36 11.04 -0.18 -13.38
CA ASP A 36 10.14 0.65 -12.62
C ASP A 36 8.79 -0.06 -12.40
N TYR A 37 8.76 -1.02 -11.49
CA TYR A 37 7.55 -1.76 -11.16
C TYR A 37 6.76 -1.10 -10.05
N TRP A 38 7.37 -0.30 -9.15
CA TRP A 38 6.76 -0.08 -7.84
C TRP A 38 6.05 1.25 -7.55
N PRO A 39 6.30 2.41 -8.20
CA PRO A 39 5.57 3.63 -7.81
C PRO A 39 4.18 3.77 -8.46
N VAL A 40 3.77 2.86 -9.35
CA VAL A 40 2.56 3.01 -10.19
C VAL A 40 1.44 2.01 -9.86
N ARG A 41 1.74 0.91 -9.14
CA ARG A 41 0.82 -0.24 -8.99
C ARG A 41 -0.22 -0.08 -7.88
N MET A 42 0.12 0.54 -6.76
CA MET A 42 -0.84 0.76 -5.65
C MET A 42 -1.41 2.18 -5.59
N THR A 43 -0.81 3.12 -6.31
CA THR A 43 -1.21 4.54 -6.30
C THR A 43 -2.61 4.72 -6.89
N GLY A 44 -2.97 3.92 -7.90
CA GLY A 44 -4.31 3.90 -8.49
C GLY A 44 -5.38 3.37 -7.53
N LEU A 45 -5.15 2.19 -6.94
CA LEU A 45 -6.06 1.58 -5.97
C LEU A 45 -6.26 2.46 -4.73
N ARG A 46 -5.18 3.05 -4.22
CA ARG A 46 -5.22 3.94 -3.05
C ARG A 46 -5.98 5.23 -3.35
N ARG A 47 -5.76 5.84 -4.52
CA ARG A 47 -6.54 7.00 -4.98
C ARG A 47 -8.02 6.64 -5.12
N ALA A 48 -8.33 5.53 -5.79
CA ALA A 48 -9.69 5.06 -5.96
C ALA A 48 -10.39 4.82 -4.62
N ALA A 49 -9.71 4.18 -3.66
CA ALA A 49 -10.24 3.93 -2.31
C ALA A 49 -10.53 5.24 -1.55
N ILE A 50 -9.65 6.23 -1.66
CA ILE A 50 -9.88 7.55 -1.05
C ILE A 50 -11.09 8.22 -1.69
N PHE A 51 -11.13 8.32 -3.03
CA PHE A 51 -12.24 8.98 -3.72
C PHE A 51 -13.59 8.29 -3.45
N GLU A 52 -13.61 6.96 -3.45
CA GLU A 52 -14.79 6.16 -3.12
C GLU A 52 -15.27 6.46 -1.70
N ALA A 53 -14.38 6.42 -0.70
CA ALA A 53 -14.71 6.77 0.69
C ALA A 53 -15.26 8.20 0.84
N TRP A 54 -14.68 9.17 0.13
CA TRP A 54 -15.18 10.55 0.10
C TRP A 54 -16.59 10.64 -0.51
N THR A 55 -16.82 10.00 -1.66
CA THR A 55 -18.14 10.01 -2.31
C THR A 55 -19.22 9.33 -1.46
N LEU A 56 -18.88 8.25 -0.76
CA LEU A 56 -19.78 7.54 0.15
C LEU A 56 -20.16 8.40 1.36
N ILE A 57 -19.18 9.08 1.97
CA ILE A 57 -19.44 10.01 3.08
C ILE A 57 -20.26 11.22 2.63
N LEU A 58 -20.00 11.76 1.44
CA LEU A 58 -20.82 12.87 0.91
C LEU A 58 -22.25 12.41 0.61
N LEU A 59 -22.43 11.20 0.08
CA LEU A 59 -23.75 10.64 -0.19
C LEU A 59 -24.55 10.41 1.11
N PHE A 60 -23.94 9.78 2.13
CA PHE A 60 -24.61 9.46 3.39
C PHE A 60 -24.68 10.64 4.36
N GLY A 61 -23.65 11.47 4.43
CA GLY A 61 -23.52 12.57 5.39
C GLY A 61 -24.08 13.90 4.90
N VAL A 62 -24.23 14.10 3.58
CA VAL A 62 -24.78 15.35 3.02
C VAL A 62 -26.05 15.08 2.22
N ALA A 63 -25.99 14.17 1.24
CA ALA A 63 -27.13 13.98 0.34
C ALA A 63 -28.36 13.37 1.02
N MET A 64 -28.17 12.43 1.95
CA MET A 64 -29.28 11.84 2.73
C MET A 64 -29.89 12.86 3.72
N PRO A 65 -29.14 13.55 4.60
CA PRO A 65 -29.70 14.55 5.50
C PRO A 65 -30.41 15.68 4.75
N LEU A 66 -29.83 16.16 3.66
CA LEU A 66 -30.43 17.20 2.83
C LEU A 66 -31.74 16.74 2.17
N LYS A 67 -31.80 15.48 1.72
CA LYS A 67 -33.03 14.88 1.21
C LYS A 67 -34.14 14.85 2.26
N TYR A 68 -33.83 14.48 3.51
CA TYR A 68 -34.82 14.40 4.58
C TYR A 68 -35.21 15.77 5.15
N TRP A 69 -34.28 16.73 5.23
CA TRP A 69 -34.52 18.04 5.86
C TRP A 69 -35.04 19.10 4.87
N ALA A 70 -34.57 19.09 3.62
CA ALA A 70 -34.98 20.06 2.61
C ALA A 70 -35.98 19.49 1.60
N GLY A 71 -36.23 18.16 1.60
CA GLY A 71 -37.10 17.50 0.62
C GLY A 71 -36.53 17.46 -0.81
N ILE A 72 -35.29 17.91 -1.00
CA ILE A 72 -34.66 18.03 -2.33
C ILE A 72 -33.93 16.72 -2.67
N ALA A 73 -34.59 15.86 -3.43
CA ALA A 73 -34.05 14.57 -3.86
C ALA A 73 -32.95 14.67 -4.96
N GLN A 74 -32.76 15.85 -5.56
CA GLN A 74 -31.79 16.06 -6.64
C GLN A 74 -30.34 15.78 -6.21
N ALA A 75 -29.96 16.11 -4.97
CA ALA A 75 -28.61 15.85 -4.47
C ALA A 75 -28.29 14.35 -4.43
N THR A 76 -29.21 13.53 -3.94
CA THR A 76 -29.05 12.07 -3.92
C THR A 76 -29.10 11.47 -5.32
N SER A 77 -29.95 12.01 -6.21
CA SER A 77 -30.08 11.54 -7.59
C SER A 77 -28.82 11.74 -8.43
N VAL A 78 -28.02 12.77 -8.12
CA VAL A 78 -26.74 13.03 -8.79
C VAL A 78 -25.59 12.30 -8.11
N MET A 79 -25.56 12.28 -6.76
CA MET A 79 -24.49 11.63 -6.01
C MET A 79 -24.52 10.10 -6.11
N GLY A 80 -25.69 9.48 -6.27
CA GLY A 80 -25.82 8.03 -6.43
C GLY A 80 -25.01 7.49 -7.62
N PRO A 81 -25.22 7.99 -8.85
CA PRO A 81 -24.43 7.62 -10.02
C PRO A 81 -22.94 7.93 -9.89
N ILE A 82 -22.58 9.06 -9.28
CA ILE A 82 -21.17 9.44 -9.05
C ILE A 82 -20.48 8.44 -8.13
N HIS A 83 -21.12 8.10 -7.01
CA HIS A 83 -20.60 7.10 -6.09
C HIS A 83 -20.53 5.72 -6.74
N GLY A 84 -21.58 5.30 -7.46
CA GLY A 84 -21.60 4.02 -8.17
C GLY A 84 -20.47 3.90 -9.21
N LEU A 85 -20.18 4.96 -9.96
CA LEU A 85 -19.03 5.00 -10.88
C LEU A 85 -17.71 4.84 -10.14
N MET A 86 -17.55 5.54 -9.02
CA MET A 86 -16.31 5.51 -8.24
C MET A 86 -16.09 4.15 -7.55
N PHE A 87 -17.17 3.53 -7.09
CA PHE A 87 -17.18 2.16 -6.60
C PHE A 87 -16.75 1.17 -7.69
N MET A 88 -17.26 1.30 -8.92
CA MET A 88 -16.83 0.42 -10.02
C MET A 88 -15.35 0.58 -10.38
N VAL A 89 -14.83 1.80 -10.38
CA VAL A 89 -13.38 2.05 -10.56
C VAL A 89 -12.58 1.40 -9.44
N PHE A 90 -13.02 1.52 -8.19
CA PHE A 90 -12.39 0.87 -7.05
C PHE A 90 -12.39 -0.67 -7.19
N VAL A 91 -13.55 -1.27 -7.49
CA VAL A 91 -13.68 -2.72 -7.70
C VAL A 91 -12.76 -3.20 -8.82
N TRP A 92 -12.66 -2.46 -9.93
CA TRP A 92 -11.73 -2.77 -11.01
C TRP A 92 -10.27 -2.85 -10.52
N PHE A 93 -9.83 -1.88 -9.72
CA PHE A 93 -8.48 -1.90 -9.12
C PHE A 93 -8.30 -3.05 -8.12
N VAL A 94 -9.33 -3.39 -7.34
CA VAL A 94 -9.30 -4.52 -6.40
C VAL A 94 -9.17 -5.85 -7.15
N ILE A 95 -9.99 -6.09 -8.17
CA ILE A 95 -9.92 -7.30 -9.00
C ILE A 95 -8.56 -7.41 -9.70
N ARG A 96 -8.06 -6.29 -10.25
CA ARG A 96 -6.73 -6.25 -10.85
C ARG A 96 -5.64 -6.63 -9.85
N SER A 97 -5.69 -6.10 -8.63
CA SER A 97 -4.71 -6.39 -7.59
C SER A 97 -4.77 -7.84 -7.12
N TRP A 98 -5.98 -8.42 -7.07
CA TRP A 98 -6.18 -9.84 -6.78
C TRP A 98 -5.65 -10.74 -7.90
N ALA A 99 -5.92 -10.39 -9.17
CA ALA A 99 -5.43 -11.12 -10.33
C ALA A 99 -3.89 -11.06 -10.46
N GLU A 100 -3.28 -9.96 -10.02
CA GLU A 100 -1.82 -9.81 -9.93
C GLU A 100 -1.22 -10.56 -8.72
N GLY A 101 -2.03 -11.18 -7.86
CA GLY A 101 -1.57 -11.91 -6.67
C GLY A 101 -1.06 -11.03 -5.54
N ILE A 102 -1.33 -9.72 -5.60
CA ILE A 102 -0.87 -8.72 -4.63
C ILE A 102 -1.68 -8.80 -3.34
N ILE A 103 -2.98 -9.09 -3.47
CA ILE A 103 -3.90 -9.22 -2.34
C ILE A 103 -4.55 -10.60 -2.37
N ASP A 104 -4.66 -11.22 -1.21
CA ASP A 104 -5.37 -12.49 -1.06
C ASP A 104 -6.90 -12.28 -1.11
N ILE A 105 -7.65 -13.36 -1.31
CA ILE A 105 -9.12 -13.36 -1.37
C ILE A 105 -9.76 -12.75 -0.11
N PHE A 106 -9.17 -12.98 1.07
CA PHE A 106 -9.61 -12.35 2.31
C PHE A 106 -9.35 -10.83 2.33
N GLY A 107 -8.25 -10.39 1.73
CA GLY A 107 -7.94 -8.96 1.55
C GLY A 107 -8.94 -8.29 0.61
N THR A 108 -9.22 -8.91 -0.53
CA THR A 108 -10.26 -8.48 -1.48
C THR A 108 -11.62 -8.33 -0.80
N LEU A 109 -12.05 -9.33 -0.02
CA LEU A 109 -13.33 -9.31 0.67
C LEU A 109 -13.39 -8.20 1.73
N ARG A 110 -12.32 -8.03 2.51
CA ARG A 110 -12.20 -6.93 3.48
C ARG A 110 -12.28 -5.57 2.80
N LEU A 111 -11.62 -5.40 1.65
CA LEU A 111 -11.65 -4.15 0.88
C LEU A 111 -13.07 -3.83 0.38
N LEU A 112 -13.80 -4.82 -0.14
CA LEU A 112 -15.19 -4.64 -0.57
C LEU A 112 -16.14 -4.32 0.58
N ILE A 113 -16.01 -5.01 1.72
CA ILE A 113 -16.84 -4.75 2.90
C ILE A 113 -16.53 -3.36 3.46
N GLY A 114 -15.25 -2.98 3.55
CA GLY A 114 -14.84 -1.67 4.03
C GLY A 114 -15.27 -0.52 3.10
N ALA A 115 -15.34 -0.74 1.79
CA ALA A 115 -15.89 0.23 0.85
C ALA A 115 -17.42 0.39 1.00
N SER A 116 -18.14 -0.64 1.46
CA SER A 116 -19.61 -0.55 1.61
C SER A 116 -20.07 0.19 2.87
N ILE A 117 -19.17 0.39 3.84
CA ILE A 117 -19.51 0.98 5.15
C ILE A 117 -19.00 2.43 5.21
N PRO A 118 -19.87 3.44 5.43
CA PRO A 118 -19.44 4.82 5.56
C PRO A 118 -18.45 4.96 6.73
N GLY A 119 -17.27 5.50 6.43
CA GLY A 119 -16.15 5.63 7.38
C GLY A 119 -15.17 4.45 7.41
N ALA A 120 -15.55 3.25 6.95
CA ALA A 120 -14.65 2.09 6.94
C ALA A 120 -13.64 2.13 5.77
N GLY A 121 -13.92 2.87 4.69
CA GLY A 121 -12.97 3.11 3.61
C GLY A 121 -11.65 3.75 4.06
N PHE A 122 -11.66 4.53 5.16
CA PHE A 122 -10.43 5.07 5.77
C PHE A 122 -9.57 3.99 6.43
N ILE A 123 -10.18 2.95 6.98
CA ILE A 123 -9.46 1.81 7.56
C ILE A 123 -8.82 0.99 6.43
N ASN A 124 -9.50 0.85 5.29
CA ASN A 124 -8.94 0.22 4.10
C ASN A 124 -7.71 0.97 3.59
N GLU A 125 -7.75 2.30 3.48
CA GLU A 125 -6.58 3.10 3.06
C GLU A 125 -5.37 2.88 3.97
N ARG A 126 -5.59 2.85 5.29
CA ARG A 126 -4.51 2.60 6.26
C ARG A 126 -3.94 1.19 6.17
N TRP A 127 -4.77 0.19 5.93
CA TRP A 127 -4.31 -1.19 5.76
C TRP A 127 -3.56 -1.38 4.43
N LEU A 128 -4.05 -0.79 3.34
CA LEU A 128 -3.35 -0.76 2.05
C LEU A 128 -1.96 -0.12 2.15
N ARG A 129 -1.80 0.88 3.03
CA ARG A 129 -0.49 1.49 3.32
C ARG A 129 0.46 0.53 4.04
N SER A 130 -0.02 -0.26 5.01
CA SER A 130 0.87 -1.17 5.74
C SER A 130 1.36 -2.32 4.86
N GLN A 131 0.51 -2.83 3.96
CA GLN A 131 0.90 -3.86 2.99
C GLN A 131 1.96 -3.34 1.99
N TYR A 132 1.92 -2.06 1.65
CA TYR A 132 2.95 -1.40 0.83
C TYR A 132 4.29 -1.31 1.57
N GLU A 133 4.26 -0.93 2.86
CA GLU A 133 5.46 -0.81 3.69
C GLU A 133 6.09 -2.17 4.02
N GLU A 134 5.29 -3.22 4.19
CA GLU A 134 5.78 -4.60 4.36
C GLU A 134 6.46 -5.10 3.08
N GLY A 135 5.83 -4.93 1.91
CA GLY A 135 6.44 -5.31 0.63
C GLY A 135 7.70 -4.52 0.28
N GLU A 136 7.84 -3.29 0.75
CA GLU A 136 9.06 -2.48 0.57
C GLU A 136 10.18 -2.89 1.56
N ARG A 137 9.84 -3.39 2.75
CA ARG A 137 10.81 -3.92 3.72
C ARG A 137 11.38 -5.28 3.31
N ASP A 138 10.56 -6.14 2.72
CA ASP A 138 10.99 -7.45 2.22
C ASP A 138 11.90 -7.33 0.98
N ALA A 139 12.01 -6.14 0.39
CA ALA A 139 12.87 -5.82 -0.75
C ALA A 139 14.19 -5.13 -0.36
N LEU A 140 14.45 -4.89 0.94
CA LEU A 140 15.64 -4.22 1.50
C LEU A 140 16.47 -5.17 2.37
#